data_AF-A0A0W1EVY4-F1
#
_entry.id   AF-A0A0W1EVY4-F1
#
_cell.length_a   1.000
_cell.length_b   1.000
_cell.length_c   1.000
_cell.angle_alpha   90.00
_cell.angle_beta   90.00
_cell.angle_gamma   90.00
#
_symmetry.space_group_name_H-M   'P 1'
#
loop_
_entity.id
_entity.type
_entity.pdbx_description
1 polymer ?
#
loop_
_entity_poly.entity_id
_entity_poly.type
_entity_poly.pdbx_seq_one_letter_code
_entity_poly.pdbx_strand_id
1 'polypeptide(L)'
;MITYALRYEDDGIGIEKRVEFEADTPAQALLIAQGEAEGRWAELSADGRPICLLGRENLGAGNYWVIRHQQHSEIVTRASAPQTPERAV
;
A
#
# COMPACT_ATOMS: atom_id res chain seq x y z
N MET A 1 0.21 15.36 -16.41
CA MET A 1 1.09 14.48 -15.64
C MET A 1 0.54 14.34 -14.25
N ILE A 2 0.43 13.10 -13.77
CA ILE A 2 -0.01 12.78 -12.41
C ILE A 2 1.26 12.43 -11.63
N THR A 3 1.34 12.89 -10.38
CA THR A 3 2.46 12.57 -9.51
C THR A 3 2.16 11.27 -8.77
N TYR A 4 3.01 10.28 -8.99
CA TYR A 4 2.96 9.01 -8.30
C TYR A 4 4.06 8.96 -7.25
N ALA A 5 3.78 8.27 -6.15
CA ALA A 5 4.77 7.99 -5.13
C ALA A 5 4.79 6.49 -4.83
N LEU A 6 6.00 5.93 -4.86
CA LEU A 6 6.29 4.57 -4.46
C LEU A 6 6.93 4.58 -3.08
N ARG A 7 6.28 3.94 -2.11
CA ARG A 7 6.78 3.79 -0.75
C ARG A 7 7.14 2.32 -0.52
N TYR A 8 8.41 2.03 -0.25
CA TYR A 8 8.82 0.66 0.06
C TYR A 8 8.29 0.30 1.45
N GLU A 9 7.83 -0.95 1.60
CA GLU A 9 7.38 -1.45 2.90
C GLU A 9 8.59 -1.55 3.85
N ASP A 10 8.39 -1.19 5.13
CA ASP A 10 9.42 -1.32 6.16
C ASP A 10 9.49 -2.80 6.58
N ASP A 11 10.24 -3.57 5.81
CA ASP A 11 10.54 -4.98 6.07
C ASP A 11 11.69 -5.15 7.09
N GLY A 12 12.15 -4.05 7.70
CA GLY A 12 13.33 -4.02 8.56
C GLY A 12 14.65 -4.19 7.79
N ILE A 13 14.61 -4.22 6.45
CA ILE A 13 15.77 -4.32 5.57
C ILE A 13 15.92 -3.00 4.80
N GLY A 14 16.47 -2.00 5.50
CA GLY A 14 16.88 -0.72 4.92
C GLY A 14 16.05 0.46 5.40
N ILE A 15 16.38 1.65 4.89
CA ILE A 15 15.69 2.91 5.22
C ILE A 15 14.38 2.95 4.42
N GLU A 16 13.29 3.42 5.05
CA GLU A 16 12.06 3.80 4.36
C GLU A 16 12.42 4.70 3.17
N LYS A 17 12.31 4.14 1.96
CA LYS A 17 12.59 4.87 0.72
C LYS A 17 11.24 5.30 0.15
N ARG A 18 11.15 6.55 -0.27
CA ARG A 18 10.03 7.09 -1.04
C ARG A 18 10.57 7.63 -2.35
N VAL A 19 10.01 7.16 -3.46
CA VAL A 19 10.37 7.63 -4.80
C VAL A 19 9.16 8.30 -5.40
N GLU A 20 9.30 9.57 -5.76
CA GLU A 20 8.25 10.33 -6.43
C GLU A 20 8.62 10.45 -7.90
N PHE A 21 7.65 10.17 -8.77
CA PHE A 21 7.84 10.21 -10.21
C PHE A 21 6.55 10.62 -10.91
N GLU A 22 6.70 11.19 -12.10
CA GLU A 22 5.57 11.59 -12.94
C GLU A 22 5.29 10.52 -13.98
N ALA A 23 4.00 10.26 -14.22
CA ALA A 23 3.57 9.44 -15.33
C ALA A 23 2.30 10.00 -15.97
N ASP A 24 2.11 9.73 -17.26
CA ASP A 24 0.93 10.17 -18.00
C ASP A 24 -0.26 9.23 -17.80
N THR A 25 0.00 7.97 -17.46
CA THR A 25 -1.03 6.96 -17.22
C THR A 25 -0.70 6.05 -16.03
N PRO A 26 -1.72 5.47 -15.37
CA PRO A 26 -1.51 4.47 -14.31
C PRO A 26 -0.72 3.24 -14.78
N ALA A 27 -0.89 2.83 -16.04
CA ALA A 27 -0.17 1.70 -16.61
C ALA A 27 1.34 1.99 -16.73
N GLN A 28 1.69 3.21 -17.16
CA GLN A 28 3.09 3.66 -17.20
C GLN A 28 3.67 3.78 -15.79
N ALA A 29 2.87 4.27 -14.83
CA ALA A 29 3.30 4.34 -13.44
C ALA A 29 3.63 2.96 -12.84
N LEU A 30 2.85 1.93 -13.18
CA LEU A 30 3.10 0.55 -12.76
C LEU A 30 4.41 -0.02 -13.36
N LEU A 31 4.72 0.30 -14.61
CA LEU A 31 5.98 -0.13 -15.25
C LEU A 31 7.20 0.50 -14.57
N ILE A 32 7.13 1.79 -14.23
CA ILE A 32 8.19 2.49 -13.49
C ILE A 32 8.32 1.88 -12.09
N ALA A 33 7.19 1.71 -11.39
CA ALA A 33 7.16 1.13 -10.06
C ALA A 33 7.74 -0.30 -10.01
N GLN A 34 7.53 -1.10 -11.06
CA GLN A 34 8.12 -2.44 -11.17
C GLN A 34 9.65 -2.41 -11.22
N GLY A 35 10.22 -1.46 -11.95
CA GLY A 35 11.68 -1.27 -12.01
C GLY A 35 12.22 -0.85 -10.64
N GLU A 36 11.60 0.15 -10.03
CA GLU A 36 12.04 0.73 -8.75
C GLU A 36 11.90 -0.23 -7.56
N ALA A 37 10.83 -1.03 -7.50
CA ALA A 37 10.60 -1.91 -6.36
C ALA A 37 11.72 -2.94 -6.14
N GLU A 38 12.52 -3.27 -7.18
CA GLU A 38 13.70 -4.12 -7.11
C GLU A 38 13.51 -5.47 -6.37
N GLY A 39 12.27 -5.97 -6.30
CA GLY A 39 11.93 -7.22 -5.62
C GLY A 39 11.50 -7.09 -4.15
N ARG A 40 11.41 -5.87 -3.62
CA ARG A 40 10.72 -5.59 -2.35
C ARG A 40 9.25 -5.25 -2.60
N TRP A 41 8.44 -5.36 -1.55
CA TRP A 41 7.07 -4.86 -1.58
C TRP A 41 7.06 -3.34 -1.46
N ALA A 42 6.20 -2.72 -2.25
CA ALA A 42 6.04 -1.28 -2.26
C ALA A 42 4.58 -0.88 -2.51
N GLU A 43 4.17 0.23 -1.91
CA GLU A 43 2.87 0.86 -2.09
C GLU A 43 2.98 1.93 -3.17
N LEU A 44 2.15 1.82 -4.20
CA LEU A 44 1.97 2.85 -5.21
C LEU A 44 0.78 3.73 -4.83
N SER A 45 1.04 5.03 -4.76
CA SER A 45 0.02 6.07 -4.55
C SER A 45 0.04 7.08 -5.69
N ALA A 46 -1.09 7.69 -5.99
CA ALA A 46 -1.22 8.83 -6.89
C ALA A 46 -1.80 10.01 -6.11
N ASP A 47 -1.13 11.16 -6.17
CA ASP A 47 -1.53 12.37 -5.44
C ASP A 47 -1.82 12.10 -3.94
N GLY A 48 -1.01 11.23 -3.33
CA GLY A 48 -1.16 10.82 -1.93
C GLY A 48 -2.29 9.80 -1.64
N ARG A 49 -3.00 9.32 -2.66
CA ARG A 49 -4.02 8.27 -2.53
C ARG A 49 -3.41 6.90 -2.88
N PRO A 50 -3.42 5.91 -1.97
CA PRO A 50 -2.92 4.57 -2.28
C PRO A 50 -3.80 3.92 -3.37
N ILE A 51 -3.14 3.34 -4.37
CA ILE A 51 -3.80 2.63 -5.47
C ILE A 51 -3.66 1.13 -5.25
N CYS A 52 -2.42 0.66 -5.04
CA CYS A 52 -2.13 -0.76 -4.96
C CYS A 52 -0.79 -1.02 -4.26
N LEU A 53 -0.60 -2.26 -3.85
CA LEU A 53 0.67 -2.79 -3.37
C LEU A 53 1.27 -3.67 -4.49
N LEU A 54 2.55 -3.51 -4.78
CA LEU A 54 3.26 -4.25 -5.81
C LEU A 54 4.55 -4.84 -5.26
N GLY A 55 4.88 -6.05 -5.68
CA GLY A 55 6.06 -6.75 -5.17
C GLY A 55 6.27 -8.09 -5.84
N ARG A 56 7.31 -8.80 -5.37
CA ARG A 56 7.58 -10.17 -5.80
C ARG A 56 7.11 -11.16 -4.74
N GLU A 57 6.39 -12.17 -5.17
CA GLU A 57 5.95 -13.26 -4.31
C GLU A 57 6.37 -14.60 -4.90
N ASN A 58 6.92 -15.48 -4.06
CA ASN A 58 7.20 -16.85 -4.44
C ASN A 58 5.94 -17.69 -4.15
N LEU A 59 5.28 -18.16 -5.21
CA LEU A 59 4.05 -18.96 -5.11
C LEU A 59 4.33 -20.46 -5.28
N GLY A 60 5.54 -20.92 -4.94
CA GLY A 60 5.98 -22.32 -5.06
C GLY A 60 6.32 -22.76 -6.50
N ALA A 61 5.57 -22.28 -7.49
CA ALA A 61 5.83 -22.54 -8.91
C ALA A 61 6.86 -21.57 -9.54
N GLY A 62 7.23 -20.50 -8.83
CA GLY A 62 8.15 -19.48 -9.31
C GLY A 62 8.02 -18.16 -8.55
N ASN A 63 8.86 -17.20 -8.92
CA ASN A 63 8.78 -15.82 -8.44
C ASN A 63 7.89 -15.02 -9.40
N TYR A 64 6.74 -14.56 -8.90
CA TYR A 64 5.78 -13.80 -9.69
C TYR A 64 5.80 -12.33 -9.28
N TRP A 65 5.55 -11.47 -10.27
CA TRP A 65 5.21 -10.08 -10.02
C TRP A 65 3.73 -10.00 -9.66
N VAL A 66 3.43 -9.55 -8.44
CA VAL A 66 2.07 -9.54 -7.90
C VAL A 66 1.66 -8.11 -7.60
N ILE A 67 0.44 -7.77 -8.00
CA ILE A 67 -0.22 -6.52 -7.66
C ILE A 67 -1.41 -6.89 -6.78
N ARG A 68 -1.44 -6.34 -5.56
CA ARG A 68 -2.55 -6.50 -4.62
C ARG A 68 -3.33 -5.20 -4.55
N HIS A 69 -4.66 -5.31 -4.44
CA HIS A 69 -5.45 -4.16 -4.03
C HIS A 69 -5.07 -3.80 -2.60
N GLN A 70 -4.84 -2.51 -2.34
CA GLN A 70 -4.80 -2.03 -0.96
C GLN A 70 -6.24 -1.99 -0.47
N GLN A 71 -6.60 -2.98 0.34
CA GLN A 71 -7.85 -2.99 1.07
C GLN A 71 -7.75 -1.85 2.07
N HIS A 72 -8.54 -0.79 1.86
CA HIS A 72 -8.67 0.32 2.80
C HIS A 72 -9.04 -0.30 4.15
N SER A 73 -8.06 -0.45 5.04
CA SER A 73 -8.34 -0.81 6.41
C SER A 73 -8.98 0.42 6.99
N GLU A 74 -10.31 0.53 6.89
CA GLU A 74 -11.05 1.45 7.72
C GLU A 74 -10.63 1.08 9.14
N ILE A 75 -9.80 1.92 9.76
CA ILE A 75 -9.55 1.86 11.18
C ILE A 75 -10.90 2.21 11.80
N VAL A 76 -11.75 1.19 11.98
CA VAL A 76 -12.92 1.29 12.84
C VAL A 76 -12.36 1.35 14.24
N THR A 77 -12.03 2.57 14.66
CA THR A 77 -11.92 2.92 16.07
C THR A 77 -13.29 2.63 16.65
N ARG A 78 -13.46 1.41 17.15
CA ARG A 78 -14.57 1.03 18.02
C ARG A 78 -14.39 1.84 19.30
N ALA A 79 -14.89 3.07 19.30
CA ALA A 79 -15.18 3.79 20.51
C ALA A 79 -16.20 2.94 21.26
N SER A 80 -15.71 2.14 22.21
CA SER A 80 -16.53 1.43 23.18
C SER A 80 -17.32 2.46 23.96
N ALA A 81 -18.58 2.66 23.57
CA ALA A 81 -19.57 3.25 24.45
C ALA A 81 -19.83 2.25 25.59
N PRO A 82 -19.65 2.62 26.86
CA PRO A 82 -20.27 1.86 27.94
C PRO A 82 -21.78 2.09 27.86
N GLN A 83 -22.52 1.03 27.53
CA GLN A 83 -23.97 1.01 27.67
C GLN A 83 -24.31 1.02 29.17
N THR A 84 -24.98 2.08 29.59
CA THR A 84 -25.70 2.20 30.86
C THR A 84 -26.73 1.07 30.99
N PRO A 85 -26.93 0.54 32.20
CA PRO A 85 -28.30 0.23 32.60
C PRO A 85 -28.71 1.05 33.81
N GLU A 86 -29.67 1.93 33.56
CA GLU A 86 -30.58 2.50 34.54
C GLU A 86 -31.35 1.34 35.18
N ARG A 87 -31.31 1.21 36.52
CA ARG A 87 -32.47 0.78 37.31
C ARG A 87 -32.27 0.94 38.83
N ALA A 88 -33.04 1.90 39.34
CA ALA A 88 -33.75 1.98 40.62
C ALA A 88 -33.55 0.85 41.65
N VAL A 89 -33.13 1.23 42.87
CA VAL A 89 -33.84 0.95 44.13
C VAL A 89 -33.47 2.00 45.18
#